data_AF-A0A7S2CZF8-F1
#
_entry.id   AF-A0A7S2CZF8-F1
#
_cell.length_a   1.000
_cell.length_b   1.000
_cell.length_c   1.000
_cell.angle_alpha   90.00
_cell.angle_beta   90.00
_cell.angle_gamma   90.00
#
_symmetry.space_group_name_H-M   'P 1'
#
loop_
_entity.id
_entity.type
_entity.pdbx_description
1 polymer ?
#
loop_
_entity_poly.entity_id
_entity_poly.type
_entity_poly.pdbx_seq_one_letter_code
_entity_poly.pdbx_strand_id
1 'polypeptide(L)'
;VNPQQAVRAFLEADAYPGPSLIIAYSPCISQGFPMAESIQHCQMAVDSGYWPLYRYNPEVGNSGNNPFQLDSKKVKGDIFKFLSAENRFAAVMRRHPKHAQELDSKLEDAVAEKNQLL
;
A
#
# COMPACT_ATOMS: atom_id res chain seq x y z
N VAL A 1 9.63 0.92 0.19
CA VAL A 1 9.83 0.96 1.63
C VAL A 1 10.33 2.32 2.05
N ASN A 2 9.71 2.90 3.07
CA ASN A 2 10.15 4.15 3.68
C ASN A 2 10.31 3.88 5.19
N PRO A 3 11.48 3.40 5.64
CA PRO A 3 11.70 3.06 7.05
C PRO A 3 11.48 4.26 7.98
N GLN A 4 11.82 5.47 7.53
CA GLN A 4 11.60 6.70 8.30
C GLN A 4 10.11 6.95 8.52
N GLN A 5 9.27 6.68 7.51
CA GLN A 5 7.81 6.79 7.63
C GLN A 5 7.27 5.79 8.67
N ALA A 6 7.74 4.55 8.66
CA ALA A 6 7.32 3.55 9.63
C ALA A 6 7.68 3.97 11.06
N VAL A 7 8.94 4.34 11.32
CA VAL A 7 9.38 4.81 12.65
C VAL A 7 8.56 6.01 13.11
N ARG A 8 8.32 6.98 12.22
CA ARG A 8 7.50 8.15 12.54
C ARG A 8 6.06 7.78 12.89
N ALA A 9 5.43 6.88 12.13
CA ALA A 9 4.08 6.41 12.41
C ALA A 9 3.99 5.71 13.79
N PHE A 10 4.97 4.87 14.14
CA PHE A 10 5.02 4.23 15.46
C PHE A 10 5.18 5.25 16.59
N LEU A 11 6.07 6.23 16.44
CA LEU A 11 6.28 7.26 17.47
C LEU A 11 5.05 8.16 17.66
N GLU A 12 4.40 8.59 16.58
CA GLU A 12 3.18 9.40 16.66
C GLU A 12 2.02 8.60 17.27
N ALA A 13 1.87 7.32 16.92
CA ALA A 13 0.85 6.44 17.46
C ALA A 13 1.03 6.14 18.96
N ASP A 14 2.27 5.95 19.41
CA ASP A 14 2.59 5.71 20.83
C ASP A 14 2.40 6.97 21.69
N ALA A 15 2.77 8.15 21.15
CA ALA A 15 2.64 9.41 21.86
C ALA A 15 1.19 9.95 21.93
N TYR A 16 0.31 9.50 21.05
CA TYR A 16 -1.06 9.99 20.98
C TYR A 16 -1.86 9.59 22.25
N PRO A 17 -2.46 10.54 22.99
CA PRO A 17 -3.21 10.25 24.22
C PRO A 17 -4.62 9.72 23.89
N GLY A 18 -4.69 8.61 23.14
CA GLY A 18 -5.92 8.02 22.65
C GLY A 18 -5.69 6.73 21.85
N PRO A 19 -6.73 6.22 21.17
CA PRO A 19 -6.60 5.02 20.36
C PRO A 19 -5.74 5.29 19.12
N SER A 20 -4.84 4.36 18.83
CA SER A 20 -3.98 4.39 17.63
C SER A 20 -4.15 3.12 16.81
N LEU A 21 -4.21 3.25 15.49
CA LEU A 21 -4.29 2.15 14.53
C LEU A 21 -3.12 2.20 13.56
N ILE A 22 -2.35 1.12 13.50
CA ILE A 22 -1.27 0.93 12.51
C ILE A 22 -1.63 -0.25 11.63
N ILE A 23 -1.73 -0.02 10.33
CA ILE A 23 -1.95 -1.08 9.33
C ILE A 23 -0.64 -1.28 8.56
N ALA A 24 0.07 -2.36 8.87
CA ALA A 24 1.35 -2.69 8.25
C ALA A 24 1.16 -3.70 7.10
N TYR A 25 1.70 -3.38 5.92
CA TYR A 25 1.78 -4.35 4.83
C TYR A 25 2.83 -5.42 5.16
N SER A 26 2.39 -6.67 5.31
CA SER A 26 3.24 -7.81 5.65
C SER A 26 3.35 -8.78 4.47
N PRO A 27 4.52 -8.85 3.80
CA PRO A 27 4.86 -9.96 2.92
C PRO A 27 4.63 -11.32 3.56
N CYS A 28 4.14 -12.29 2.80
CA CYS A 28 3.89 -13.64 3.26
C CYS A 28 4.16 -14.66 2.15
N ILE A 29 4.60 -15.86 2.51
CA ILE A 29 4.81 -16.98 1.59
C ILE A 29 3.56 -17.29 0.74
N SER A 30 2.35 -17.06 1.27
CA SER A 30 1.09 -17.29 0.58
C SER A 30 0.86 -16.35 -0.61
N GLN A 31 1.60 -15.24 -0.70
CA GLN A 31 1.58 -14.35 -1.86
C GLN A 31 2.36 -14.96 -3.03
N GLY A 32 3.33 -15.83 -2.74
CA GLY A 32 3.99 -16.67 -3.73
C GLY A 32 5.07 -15.96 -4.54
N PHE A 33 6.02 -15.33 -3.84
CA PHE A 33 7.27 -14.80 -4.38
C PHE A 33 8.44 -15.13 -3.42
N PRO A 34 9.72 -15.00 -3.83
CA PRO A 34 10.85 -15.28 -2.96
C PRO A 34 10.88 -14.34 -1.74
N MET A 35 10.83 -14.88 -0.52
CA MET A 35 10.81 -14.05 0.70
C MET A 35 12.11 -13.23 0.92
N ALA A 36 13.22 -13.65 0.30
CA ALA A 36 14.45 -12.87 0.24
C ALA A 36 14.26 -11.49 -0.42
N GLU A 37 13.24 -11.33 -1.27
CA GLU A 37 12.91 -10.09 -1.99
C GLU A 37 11.80 -9.28 -1.30
N SER A 38 11.35 -9.68 -0.10
CA SER A 38 10.24 -9.07 0.63
C SER A 38 10.32 -7.54 0.77
N ILE A 39 11.50 -7.01 1.06
CA ILE A 39 11.70 -5.55 1.18
C ILE A 39 11.50 -4.84 -0.17
N GLN A 40 12.04 -5.41 -1.25
CA GLN A 40 11.84 -4.89 -2.60
C GLN A 40 10.36 -5.00 -3.01
N HIS A 41 9.71 -6.10 -2.65
CA HIS A 41 8.30 -6.30 -2.91
C HIS A 41 7.42 -5.26 -2.20
N CYS A 42 7.70 -4.92 -0.94
CA CYS A 42 7.04 -3.81 -0.25
C CYS A 42 7.27 -2.46 -0.95
N GLN A 43 8.45 -2.23 -1.54
CA GLN A 43 8.69 -1.04 -2.35
C GLN A 43 7.81 -1.03 -3.60
N MET A 44 7.70 -2.16 -4.31
CA MET A 44 6.82 -2.28 -5.48
C MET A 44 5.34 -2.04 -5.13
N ALA A 45 4.87 -2.55 -3.98
CA ALA A 45 3.50 -2.33 -3.52
C ALA A 45 3.19 -0.84 -3.29
N VAL A 46 4.14 -0.09 -2.73
CA VAL A 46 4.00 1.36 -2.51
C VAL A 46 4.11 2.13 -3.83
N ASP A 47 5.10 1.82 -4.66
CA ASP A 47 5.36 2.58 -5.89
C ASP A 47 4.27 2.41 -6.95
N SER A 48 3.63 1.23 -6.98
CA SER A 48 2.47 0.94 -7.84
C SER A 48 1.16 1.56 -7.35
N GLY A 49 1.13 2.17 -6.16
CA GLY A 49 -0.11 2.68 -5.57
C GLY A 49 -1.02 1.60 -4.99
N TYR A 50 -0.63 0.32 -5.06
CA TYR A 50 -1.37 -0.78 -4.43
C TYR A 50 -1.50 -0.55 -2.92
N TRP A 51 -0.41 -0.14 -2.26
CA TRP A 51 -0.35 0.14 -0.83
C TRP A 51 0.12 1.58 -0.54
N PRO A 52 -0.80 2.55 -0.38
CA PRO A 52 -0.42 3.93 -0.04
C PRO A 52 0.12 4.02 1.39
N LEU A 53 1.01 4.98 1.64
CA LEU A 53 1.51 5.29 2.98
C LEU A 53 0.95 6.65 3.39
N TYR A 54 0.20 6.68 4.48
CA TYR A 54 -0.36 7.90 5.04
C TYR A 54 -0.38 7.84 6.56
N ARG A 55 -0.52 9.00 7.18
CA ARG A 55 -0.76 9.17 8.62
C ARG A 55 -1.90 10.15 8.82
N TYR A 56 -2.73 9.87 9.82
CA TYR A 56 -3.76 10.80 10.28
C TYR A 56 -3.49 11.08 11.77
N ASN A 57 -3.15 12.33 12.10
CA ASN A 57 -2.92 12.74 13.47
C ASN A 57 -3.98 13.77 13.92
N PRO A 58 -4.92 13.39 14.80
CA PRO A 58 -5.96 14.30 15.28
C PRO A 58 -5.44 15.58 15.96
N GLU A 59 -4.29 15.52 16.65
CA GLU A 59 -3.74 16.69 17.37
C GLU A 59 -3.26 17.79 16.42
N VAL A 60 -2.80 17.40 15.23
CA VAL A 60 -2.45 18.34 14.15
C VAL A 60 -3.69 19.10 13.69
N GLY A 61 -4.84 18.41 13.60
CA GLY A 61 -6.15 19.00 13.31
C GLY A 61 -6.61 19.99 14.37
N ASN A 62 -6.43 19.65 15.65
CA ASN A 62 -6.77 20.54 16.78
C ASN A 62 -5.94 21.84 16.77
N SER A 63 -4.76 21.80 16.17
CA SER A 63 -3.87 22.95 16.00
C SER A 63 -4.15 23.77 14.74
N GLY A 64 -5.23 23.46 14.00
CA GLY A 64 -5.65 24.15 12.78
C GLY A 64 -4.91 23.74 11.50
N ASN A 65 -4.04 22.73 11.56
CA ASN A 65 -3.34 22.17 10.41
C ASN A 65 -4.07 20.95 9.83
N ASN A 66 -3.73 20.52 8.61
CA ASN A 66 -4.32 19.30 8.03
C ASN A 66 -3.88 18.05 8.83
N PRO A 67 -4.80 17.30 9.47
CA PRO A 67 -4.44 16.11 10.23
C PRO A 67 -3.98 14.95 9.35
N PHE A 68 -4.37 14.95 8.07
CA PHE A 68 -3.99 13.92 7.10
C PHE A 68 -2.70 14.28 6.37
N GLN A 69 -1.77 13.33 6.33
CA GLN A 69 -0.49 13.44 5.64
C GLN A 69 -0.26 12.22 4.75
N LEU A 70 -0.18 12.43 3.44
CA LEU A 70 0.20 11.41 2.47
C LEU A 70 1.74 11.33 2.40
N ASP A 71 2.32 10.20 2.83
CA ASP A 71 3.76 9.98 2.87
C ASP A 71 4.30 9.24 1.64
N SER A 72 3.44 8.50 0.94
CA SER A 72 3.79 7.90 -0.36
C SER A 72 3.83 8.98 -1.44
N LYS A 73 4.88 8.98 -2.26
CA LYS A 73 4.99 9.86 -3.43
C LYS A 73 3.91 9.48 -4.46
N LYS A 74 3.66 10.36 -5.44
CA LYS A 74 2.80 10.05 -6.61
C LYS A 74 3.15 8.67 -7.17
N VAL A 75 2.12 7.92 -7.55
CA VAL A 75 2.25 6.60 -8.18
C VAL A 75 3.21 6.69 -9.37
N LYS A 76 4.25 5.86 -9.36
CA LYS A 76 5.30 5.81 -10.41
C LYS A 76 5.41 4.44 -11.05
N GLY A 77 4.90 3.41 -10.39
CA GLY A 77 5.03 2.02 -10.78
C GLY A 77 3.85 1.53 -11.60
N ASP A 78 4.14 0.54 -12.44
CA ASP A 78 3.13 -0.27 -13.12
C ASP A 78 2.53 -1.28 -12.13
N ILE A 79 1.22 -1.19 -11.89
CA ILE A 79 0.51 -2.12 -11.02
C ILE A 79 0.56 -3.56 -11.55
N PHE A 80 0.54 -3.78 -12.85
CA PHE A 80 0.65 -5.12 -13.43
C PHE A 80 2.02 -5.74 -13.22
N LYS A 81 3.08 -4.93 -13.17
CA LYS A 81 4.41 -5.41 -12.77
C LYS A 81 4.44 -5.89 -11.32
N PHE A 82 3.67 -5.25 -10.44
CA PHE A 82 3.50 -5.72 -9.06
C PHE A 82 2.69 -7.02 -9.00
N LEU A 83 1.53 -7.07 -9.68
CA LEU A 83 0.67 -8.26 -9.67
C LEU A 83 1.35 -9.49 -10.27
N SER A 84 2.08 -9.33 -11.37
CA SER A 84 2.79 -10.43 -12.03
C SER A 84 3.94 -11.01 -11.21
N ALA A 85 4.45 -10.28 -10.20
CA ALA A 85 5.48 -10.76 -9.30
C ALA A 85 4.93 -11.76 -8.25
N GLU A 86 3.62 -11.80 -8.02
CA GLU A 86 3.01 -12.66 -7.01
C GLU A 86 2.23 -13.83 -7.64
N ASN A 87 2.56 -15.06 -7.25
CA ASN A 87 1.88 -16.25 -7.78
C ASN A 87 0.37 -16.28 -7.45
N ARG A 88 -0.09 -15.61 -6.37
CA ARG A 88 -1.52 -15.56 -6.04
C ARG A 88 -2.36 -14.87 -7.12
N PHE A 89 -1.81 -13.89 -7.84
CA PHE A 89 -2.46 -13.26 -8.98
C PHE A 89 -2.21 -14.03 -10.27
N ALA A 90 -0.96 -14.47 -10.51
CA ALA A 90 -0.62 -15.26 -11.68
C ALA A 90 -1.44 -16.56 -11.78
N ALA A 91 -1.82 -17.16 -10.65
CA ALA A 91 -2.69 -18.34 -10.62
C ALA A 91 -4.09 -18.07 -11.20
N VAL A 92 -4.67 -16.89 -10.96
CA VAL A 92 -5.98 -16.50 -11.51
C VAL A 92 -5.86 -16.27 -13.02
N MET A 93 -4.83 -15.56 -13.46
CA MET A 93 -4.52 -15.34 -14.89
C MET A 93 -4.41 -16.66 -15.67
N ARG A 94 -3.72 -17.66 -15.11
CA ARG A 94 -3.56 -18.97 -15.74
C ARG A 94 -4.86 -19.79 -15.80
N ARG A 95 -5.70 -19.70 -14.77
CA ARG A 95 -6.93 -20.53 -14.67
C ARG A 95 -8.12 -19.90 -15.39
N HIS A 96 -8.27 -18.58 -15.32
CA HIS A 96 -9.44 -17.84 -15.81
C HIS A 96 -9.01 -16.53 -16.48
N PRO A 97 -8.34 -16.58 -17.64
CA PRO A 97 -7.69 -15.39 -18.24
C PRO A 97 -8.67 -14.24 -18.55
N LYS A 98 -9.88 -14.54 -19.03
CA LYS A 98 -10.89 -13.51 -19.31
C LYS A 98 -11.35 -12.79 -18.04
N HIS A 99 -11.65 -13.56 -16.98
CA HIS A 99 -12.08 -12.99 -15.72
C HIS A 99 -10.95 -12.22 -15.02
N ALA A 100 -9.72 -12.70 -15.17
CA ALA A 100 -8.56 -12.04 -14.62
C ALA A 100 -8.34 -10.65 -15.26
N GLN A 101 -8.52 -10.51 -16.58
CA GLN A 101 -8.50 -9.20 -17.25
C GLN A 101 -9.60 -8.25 -16.73
N GLU A 102 -10.80 -8.74 -16.44
CA GLU A 102 -11.87 -7.94 -15.84
C GLU A 102 -11.51 -7.47 -14.42
N LEU A 103 -10.89 -8.33 -13.61
CA LEU A 103 -10.46 -7.99 -12.25
C LEU A 103 -9.29 -7.00 -12.25
N ASP A 104 -8.36 -7.18 -13.19
CA ASP A 104 -7.21 -6.31 -13.42
C ASP A 104 -7.66 -4.87 -13.73
N SER A 105 -8.58 -4.70 -14.68
CA SER A 105 -9.16 -3.38 -14.99
C SER A 105 -9.88 -2.75 -13.79
N LYS A 106 -10.67 -3.54 -13.05
CA LYS A 106 -11.35 -3.04 -11.83
C LYS A 106 -10.36 -2.61 -10.75
N LEU A 107 -9.24 -3.32 -10.64
CA LEU A 107 -8.20 -2.99 -9.67
C LEU A 107 -7.47 -1.70 -10.06
N GLU A 108 -7.17 -1.49 -11.34
CA GLU A 108 -6.61 -0.23 -11.83
C GLU A 108 -7.51 0.95 -11.47
N ASP A 109 -8.80 0.85 -11.78
CA ASP A 109 -9.78 1.88 -11.46
C ASP A 109 -9.85 2.14 -9.96
N ALA A 110 -9.93 1.09 -9.13
CA ALA A 110 -9.99 1.22 -7.68
C ALA A 110 -8.71 1.84 -7.09
N VAL A 111 -7.54 1.53 -7.66
CA VAL A 111 -6.27 2.14 -7.24
C VAL A 111 -6.20 3.60 -7.67
N ALA A 112 -6.64 3.93 -8.88
CA ALA A 112 -6.70 5.32 -9.35
C ALA A 112 -7.65 6.15 -8.48
N GLU A 113 -8.87 5.66 -8.23
CA GLU A 113 -9.88 6.32 -7.40
C GLU A 113 -9.36 6.53 -5.97
N LYS A 114 -8.86 5.46 -5.32
CA LYS A 114 -8.27 5.57 -3.98
C LYS A 114 -7.18 6.62 -3.90
N ASN A 115 -6.28 6.69 -4.89
CA ASN A 115 -5.19 7.67 -4.91
C ASN A 115 -5.66 9.10 -5.24
N GLN A 116 -6.87 9.30 -5.79
CA GLN A 116 -7.46 10.63 -5.95
C GLN A 116 -8.13 11.12 -4.66
N LEU A 117 -8.61 10.20 -3.82
CA LEU A 117 -9.24 10.51 -2.53
C LEU A 117 -8.24 10.80 -1.41
N LEU A 118 -7.00 10.32 -1.54
CA LEU A 118 -5.88 10.53 -0.61
C LEU A 118 -5.06 11.76 -1.03
#